data_AF-A0A2H9MSM7-F1
#
_entry.id   AF-A0A2H9MSM7-F1
#
_cell.length_a   1.000
_cell.length_b   1.000
_cell.length_c   1.000
_cell.angle_alpha   90.00
_cell.angle_beta   90.00
_cell.angle_gamma   90.00
#
_symmetry.space_group_name_H-M   'P 1'
#
loop_
_entity.id
_entity.type
_entity.pdbx_description
1 polymer ?
#
loop_
_entity_poly.entity_id
_entity_poly.type
_entity_poly.pdbx_seq_one_letter_code
_entity_poly.pdbx_strand_id
1 'polypeptide(L)'
;ASYGSELTPQVQMLREIRDNVLLSTYSGTLFMNEFNTIYYSFSPEIAQLENENELFKEAVKIFITPMISTLSIMTLAEDSEIDVIFYGVSTLGLIVGMYVVAPTITVWQIKKRIHKI
;
A
#
# COMPACT_ATOMS: atom_id res chain seq x y z
N ALA A 1 -0.67 -15.40 7.36
CA ALA A 1 -0.71 -14.08 6.71
C ALA A 1 0.63 -13.31 6.77
N SER A 2 1.45 -13.44 7.82
CA SER A 2 2.88 -13.04 7.75
C SER A 2 3.83 -13.80 8.69
N TYR A 3 3.32 -14.59 9.64
CA TYR A 3 4.14 -15.37 10.59
C TYR A 3 5.18 -16.23 9.85
N GLY A 4 6.46 -15.91 10.04
CA GLY A 4 7.59 -16.61 9.42
C GLY A 4 8.06 -16.07 8.06
N SER A 5 7.42 -15.02 7.53
CA SER A 5 7.87 -14.35 6.30
C SER A 5 8.85 -13.20 6.61
N GLU A 6 9.71 -12.87 5.66
CA GLU A 6 10.64 -11.72 5.76
C GLU A 6 9.92 -10.38 6.02
N LEU A 7 8.63 -10.28 5.68
CA LEU A 7 7.82 -9.07 5.86
C LEU A 7 7.18 -8.94 7.27
N THR A 8 7.47 -9.87 8.19
CA THR A 8 6.90 -9.86 9.55
C THR A 8 7.07 -8.50 10.26
N PRO A 9 8.26 -7.86 10.27
CA PRO A 9 8.46 -6.57 10.94
C PRO A 9 7.62 -5.44 10.34
N GLN A 10 7.54 -5.38 9.00
CA GLN A 10 6.80 -4.32 8.31
C GLN A 10 5.29 -4.48 8.54
N VAL A 11 4.79 -5.72 8.52
CA VAL A 11 3.38 -5.98 8.83
C VAL A 11 3.06 -5.62 10.28
N GLN A 12 3.99 -5.83 11.22
CA GLN A 12 3.82 -5.40 12.60
C GLN A 12 3.77 -3.87 12.74
N MET A 13 4.67 -3.15 12.06
CA MET A 13 4.64 -1.68 11.99
C MET A 13 3.29 -1.16 11.45
N LEU A 14 2.73 -1.78 10.41
CA LEU A 14 1.42 -1.39 9.88
C LEU A 14 0.29 -1.59 10.91
N ARG A 15 0.38 -2.62 11.76
CA ARG A 15 -0.59 -2.81 12.86
C ARG A 15 -0.48 -1.70 13.89
N GLU A 16 0.74 -1.31 14.24
CA GLU A 16 0.99 -0.23 15.20
C GLU A 16 0.50 1.12 14.66
N ILE A 17 0.75 1.42 13.38
CA ILE A 17 0.19 2.62 12.72
C ILE A 17 -1.33 2.58 12.77
N ARG A 18 -1.95 1.45 12.42
CA ARG A 18 -3.41 1.33 12.47
C ARG A 18 -3.93 1.59 13.88
N ASP A 19 -3.39 0.88 14.86
CA ASP A 19 -3.94 0.85 16.22
C ASP A 19 -3.68 2.16 16.99
N ASN A 20 -2.51 2.76 16.81
CA ASN A 20 -2.12 3.96 17.57
C ASN A 20 -2.48 5.26 16.83
N VAL A 21 -2.35 5.29 15.50
CA VAL A 21 -2.48 6.54 14.70
C VAL A 21 -3.81 6.62 13.98
N LEU A 22 -4.24 5.57 13.26
CA LEU A 22 -5.46 5.65 12.45
C LEU A 22 -6.72 5.55 13.31
N LEU A 23 -6.79 4.55 14.19
CA LEU A 23 -7.97 4.30 15.01
C LEU A 23 -8.14 5.28 16.18
N SER A 24 -7.14 6.13 16.44
CA SER A 24 -7.24 7.24 17.40
C SER A 24 -7.94 8.48 16.81
N THR A 25 -8.18 8.51 15.50
CA THR A 25 -8.79 9.66 14.79
C THR A 25 -10.08 9.28 14.05
N TYR A 26 -10.93 10.26 13.79
CA TYR A 26 -12.20 10.03 13.10
C TYR A 26 -11.98 9.69 11.61
N SER A 27 -11.16 10.48 10.92
CA SER A 27 -10.79 10.24 9.52
C SER A 27 -10.08 8.90 9.33
N GLY A 28 -9.13 8.55 10.21
CA GLY A 28 -8.43 7.27 10.15
C GLY A 28 -9.38 6.09 10.36
N THR A 29 -10.33 6.19 11.30
CA THR A 29 -11.35 5.16 11.53
C THR A 29 -12.28 4.99 10.32
N LEU A 30 -12.77 6.09 9.74
CA LEU A 30 -13.58 6.05 8.53
C LEU A 30 -12.81 5.41 7.37
N PHE A 31 -11.57 5.83 7.16
CA PHE A 31 -10.70 5.28 6.13
C PHE A 31 -10.53 3.77 6.30
N MET A 32 -10.23 3.30 7.52
CA MET A 32 -10.05 1.87 7.79
C MET A 32 -11.32 1.06 7.54
N ASN A 33 -12.51 1.61 7.83
CA ASN A 33 -13.77 0.94 7.54
C ASN A 33 -13.99 0.75 6.03
N GLU A 34 -13.82 1.81 5.24
CA GLU A 34 -13.96 1.74 3.78
C GLU A 34 -12.87 0.87 3.15
N PHE A 35 -11.63 1.04 3.61
CA PHE A 35 -10.49 0.22 3.18
C PHE A 35 -10.76 -1.26 3.45
N ASN A 36 -11.24 -1.63 4.64
CA ASN A 36 -11.53 -3.02 4.98
C ASN A 36 -12.64 -3.60 4.09
N THR A 37 -13.70 -2.83 3.82
CA THR A 37 -14.77 -3.25 2.91
C THR A 37 -14.23 -3.60 1.53
N ILE A 38 -13.37 -2.75 0.97
CA ILE A 38 -12.77 -2.98 -0.35
C ILE A 38 -11.74 -4.12 -0.28
N TYR A 39 -10.84 -4.11 0.70
CA TYR A 39 -9.77 -5.10 0.85
C TYR A 39 -10.33 -6.52 0.99
N TYR A 40 -11.35 -6.71 1.84
CA TYR A 40 -11.96 -8.02 2.04
C TYR A 40 -12.88 -8.46 0.89
N SER A 41 -13.21 -7.58 -0.06
CA SER A 41 -13.99 -7.96 -1.24
C SER A 41 -13.19 -8.78 -2.26
N PHE A 42 -11.84 -8.75 -2.22
CA PHE A 42 -10.99 -9.46 -3.18
C PHE A 42 -9.81 -10.23 -2.55
N SER A 43 -9.35 -9.85 -1.34
CA SER A 43 -8.19 -10.50 -0.71
C SER A 43 -8.32 -12.01 -0.49
N PRO A 44 -9.50 -12.62 -0.23
CA PRO A 44 -9.60 -14.07 -0.09
C PRO A 44 -9.24 -14.83 -1.38
N GLU A 45 -9.56 -14.27 -2.55
CA GLU A 45 -9.24 -14.88 -3.84
C GLU A 45 -7.74 -14.77 -4.14
N ILE A 46 -7.14 -13.60 -3.88
CA ILE A 46 -5.69 -13.41 -3.99
C ILE A 46 -4.94 -14.37 -3.05
N ALA A 47 -5.40 -14.52 -1.81
CA ALA A 47 -4.78 -15.42 -0.85
C ALA A 47 -4.85 -16.89 -1.29
N GLN A 48 -5.93 -17.31 -1.97
CA GLN A 48 -6.00 -18.65 -2.55
C GLN A 48 -4.95 -18.83 -3.66
N LEU A 49 -4.86 -17.87 -4.59
CA LEU A 49 -3.87 -17.90 -5.67
C LEU A 49 -2.42 -17.92 -5.15
N GLU A 50 -2.13 -17.18 -4.07
CA GLU A 50 -0.80 -17.20 -3.42
C GLU A 50 -0.46 -18.57 -2.81
N ASN A 51 -1.45 -19.29 -2.28
CA ASN A 51 -1.23 -20.62 -1.72
C ASN A 51 -1.05 -21.69 -2.81
N GLU A 52 -1.65 -21.50 -3.98
CA GLU A 52 -1.56 -22.43 -5.10
C GLU A 52 -0.28 -22.26 -5.93
N ASN A 53 0.28 -21.04 -5.99
CA ASN A 53 1.39 -20.71 -6.87
C ASN A 53 2.46 -19.83 -6.19
N GLU A 54 3.60 -20.43 -5.89
CA GLU A 54 4.73 -19.72 -5.24
C GLU A 54 5.31 -18.59 -6.11
N LEU A 55 5.30 -18.72 -7.46
CA LEU A 55 5.73 -17.64 -8.34
C LEU A 55 4.76 -16.44 -8.28
N PHE A 56 3.47 -16.71 -8.18
CA PHE A 56 2.46 -15.65 -8.03
C PHE A 56 2.66 -14.93 -6.69
N LYS A 57 2.85 -15.67 -5.60
CA LYS A 57 3.14 -15.12 -4.27
C LYS A 57 4.38 -14.23 -4.25
N GLU A 58 5.49 -14.65 -4.87
CA GLU A 58 6.69 -13.81 -4.98
C GLU A 58 6.45 -12.57 -5.87
N ALA A 59 5.67 -12.68 -6.94
CA ALA A 59 5.29 -11.54 -7.76
C ALA A 59 4.45 -10.52 -6.96
N VAL A 60 3.47 -11.00 -6.19
CA VAL A 60 2.68 -10.14 -5.29
C VAL A 60 3.58 -9.49 -4.25
N LYS A 61 4.49 -10.25 -3.62
CA LYS A 61 5.46 -9.71 -2.64
C LYS A 61 6.29 -8.58 -3.23
N ILE A 62 6.88 -8.77 -4.41
CA ILE A 62 7.66 -7.73 -5.11
C ILE A 62 6.77 -6.51 -5.39
N PHE A 63 5.54 -6.75 -5.83
CA PHE A 63 4.61 -5.69 -6.16
C PHE A 63 4.21 -4.87 -4.94
N ILE A 64 3.93 -5.48 -3.77
CA ILE A 64 3.45 -4.78 -2.57
C ILE A 64 4.56 -4.21 -1.69
N THR A 65 5.79 -4.70 -1.80
CA THR A 65 6.91 -4.27 -0.94
C THR A 65 7.12 -2.75 -0.96
N PRO A 66 7.19 -2.08 -2.13
CA PRO A 66 7.32 -0.62 -2.18
C PRO A 66 6.16 0.11 -1.49
N MET A 67 4.92 -0.36 -1.69
CA MET A 67 3.74 0.20 -1.03
C MET A 67 3.86 0.11 0.51
N ILE A 68 4.24 -1.06 1.03
CA ILE A 68 4.43 -1.26 2.48
C ILE A 68 5.49 -0.29 3.02
N SER A 69 6.58 -0.08 2.29
CA SER A 69 7.60 0.90 2.67
C SER A 69 7.05 2.34 2.67
N THR A 70 6.26 2.73 1.68
CA THR A 70 5.67 4.09 1.65
C THR A 70 4.70 4.35 2.80
N LEU A 71 4.01 3.32 3.30
CA LEU A 71 3.09 3.44 4.44
C LEU A 71 3.82 3.82 5.75
N SER A 72 5.14 3.63 5.84
CA SER A 72 5.92 4.10 7.00
C SER A 72 5.88 5.62 7.21
N ILE A 73 5.51 6.40 6.19
CA ILE A 73 5.32 7.86 6.32
C ILE A 73 4.22 8.19 7.35
N MET A 74 3.25 7.29 7.54
CA MET A 74 2.21 7.47 8.55
C MET A 74 2.73 7.47 9.99
N THR A 75 3.96 6.99 10.25
CA THR A 75 4.58 7.10 11.59
C THR A 75 4.96 8.54 11.94
N LEU A 76 4.90 9.47 10.99
CA LEU A 76 5.16 10.90 11.23
C LEU A 76 3.92 11.65 11.75
N ALA A 77 2.74 11.02 11.72
CA ALA A 77 1.52 11.63 12.21
C ALA A 77 1.45 11.54 13.75
N GLU A 78 1.25 12.66 14.43
CA GLU A 78 1.22 12.74 15.90
C GLU A 78 -0.23 12.69 16.43
N ASP A 79 -0.90 11.53 16.35
CA ASP A 79 -2.24 11.21 16.90
C ASP A 79 -3.30 12.33 16.74
N SER A 80 -3.19 13.10 15.65
CA SER A 80 -3.96 14.30 15.38
C SER A 80 -4.71 14.14 14.06
N GLU A 81 -5.96 14.59 14.03
CA GLU A 81 -6.83 14.53 12.86
C GLU A 81 -6.18 15.17 11.62
N ILE A 82 -5.53 16.32 11.80
CA ILE A 82 -4.87 17.04 10.71
C ILE A 82 -3.68 16.27 10.17
N ASP A 83 -2.90 15.66 11.06
CA ASP A 83 -1.72 14.89 10.68
C ASP A 83 -2.12 13.62 9.93
N VAL A 84 -3.13 12.88 10.43
CA VAL A 84 -3.64 11.68 9.75
C VAL A 84 -4.14 12.01 8.36
N ILE A 85 -4.86 13.13 8.18
CA ILE A 85 -5.30 13.59 6.86
C ILE A 85 -4.09 13.98 5.99
N PHE A 86 -3.18 14.80 6.51
CA PHE A 86 -2.04 15.32 5.75
C PHE A 86 -1.10 14.20 5.28
N TYR A 87 -0.65 13.35 6.20
CA TYR A 87 0.22 12.22 5.90
C TYR A 87 -0.52 11.12 5.13
N GLY A 88 -1.81 10.91 5.41
CA GLY A 88 -2.65 9.95 4.68
C GLY A 88 -2.78 10.32 3.20
N VAL A 89 -3.15 11.57 2.90
CA VAL A 89 -3.25 12.08 1.53
C VAL A 89 -1.90 12.06 0.83
N SER A 90 -0.83 12.46 1.53
CA SER A 90 0.53 12.43 0.98
C SER A 90 0.95 11.01 0.61
N THR A 91 0.69 10.04 1.49
CA THR A 91 1.01 8.62 1.28
C THR A 91 0.22 8.04 0.12
N LEU A 92 -1.08 8.31 0.04
CA LEU A 92 -1.92 7.90 -1.10
C LEU A 92 -1.41 8.50 -2.41
N GLY A 93 -1.03 9.78 -2.40
CA GLY A 93 -0.42 10.45 -3.54
C GLY A 93 0.86 9.77 -4.02
N LEU A 94 1.73 9.34 -3.09
CA LEU A 94 2.95 8.61 -3.41
C LEU A 94 2.67 7.22 -4.00
N ILE A 95 1.71 6.49 -3.42
CA ILE A 95 1.29 5.18 -3.94
C ILE A 95 0.74 5.34 -5.37
N VAL A 96 -0.19 6.26 -5.61
CA VAL A 96 -0.71 6.54 -6.97
C VAL A 96 0.41 6.99 -7.91
N GLY A 97 1.30 7.84 -7.44
CA GLY A 97 2.48 8.28 -8.19
C GLY A 97 3.34 7.11 -8.67
N MET A 98 3.59 6.15 -7.78
CA MET A 98 4.46 5.01 -8.05
C MET A 98 3.80 3.95 -8.94
N TYR A 99 2.52 3.61 -8.69
CA TYR A 99 1.86 2.51 -9.40
C TYR A 99 1.10 2.93 -10.66
N VAL A 100 0.81 4.22 -10.82
CA VAL A 100 0.05 4.73 -11.98
C VAL A 100 0.87 5.73 -12.77
N VAL A 101 1.35 6.80 -12.13
CA VAL A 101 1.99 7.92 -12.85
C VAL A 101 3.35 7.52 -13.43
N ALA A 102 4.23 6.89 -12.64
CA ALA A 102 5.56 6.51 -13.10
C ALA A 102 5.52 5.47 -14.25
N PRO A 103 4.71 4.38 -14.20
CA PRO A 103 4.59 3.44 -15.30
C PRO A 103 3.99 4.07 -16.56
N THR A 104 2.95 4.89 -16.44
CA THR A 104 2.30 5.54 -17.60
C THR A 104 3.24 6.50 -18.33
N ILE A 105 3.99 7.32 -17.58
CA ILE A 105 5.02 8.20 -18.16
C ILE A 105 6.13 7.38 -18.82
N THR A 106 6.59 6.32 -18.17
CA THR A 106 7.64 5.44 -18.71
C THR A 106 7.23 4.83 -20.05
N VAL A 107 6.02 4.25 -20.13
CA VAL A 107 5.48 3.70 -21.39
C VAL A 107 5.33 4.78 -22.46
N TRP A 108 4.85 5.96 -22.10
CA TRP A 108 4.70 7.08 -23.03
C TRP A 108 6.06 7.53 -23.60
N GLN A 109 7.07 7.67 -22.76
CA GLN A 109 8.44 8.02 -23.17
C GLN A 109 9.06 6.98 -24.10
N ILE A 110 8.85 5.68 -23.81
CA ILE A 110 9.33 4.58 -24.67
C ILE A 110 8.66 4.66 -26.04
N LYS A 111 7.33 4.78 -26.10
CA LYS A 111 6.59 4.92 -27.37
C LYS A 111 7.06 6.12 -28.17
N LYS A 112 7.27 7.26 -27.51
CA LYS A 112 7.77 8.50 -28.15
C LYS A 112 9.17 8.31 -28.73
N ARG A 113 10.05 7.56 -28.07
CA ARG A 113 11.40 7.25 -28.59
C ARG A 113 11.35 6.32 -29.78
N ILE A 114 10.54 5.25 -29.73
CA ILE A 114 10.38 4.31 -30.83
C ILE A 114 9.80 4.99 -32.07
N HIS A 115 8.82 5.88 -31.91
CA HIS A 115 8.20 6.59 -33.04
C HIS A 115 9.09 7.67 -33.67
N LYS A 116 10.22 8.04 -33.04
CA LYS A 116 11.17 9.04 -33.53
C LYS A 116 12.35 8.40 -34.29
N ILE A 117 12.47 7.07 -34.26
CA ILE A 117 13.45 6.26 -35.00
C ILE A 117 12.77 5.80 -36.30
#